data_AF-A0A1M8A2J7-F1
#
_entry.id   AF-A0A1M8A2J7-F1
#
_cell.length_a   1.000
_cell.length_b   1.000
_cell.length_c   1.000
_cell.angle_alpha   90.00
_cell.angle_beta   90.00
_cell.angle_gamma   90.00
#
_symmetry.space_group_name_H-M   'P 1'
#
loop_
_entity.id
_entity.type
_entity.pdbx_description
1 polymer ?
#
loop_
_entity_poly.entity_id
_entity_poly.type
_entity_poly.pdbx_seq_one_letter_code
_entity_poly.pdbx_strand_id
1 'polypeptide(L)'
;MANRAFNVGDVVLAKMKGYPPWPGIIIDDEHVPQAVRKERPVSKHGWYTIRFMPKADYHWSSPKDLVPLSREDIDAFLARPSKSRRADLAKAYEIAKDPAAWNEEQDRIVKEHEEDIQEHGEEQESDVAAGEEEDDADERPGAARKRSSPQAAPPSKRTRSEPTETHTELQPDKEHAEEIDPATRRVREWRHRLQRAFLSKEGVIYASDMDAQDALFKTVEACDDMTVDQLRSTKIGKVMKRIHLLPEVPRDDEFHFRERAGELMKRWSVLLDQAAEDTEA
;
A
#
# COMPACT_ATOMS: atom_id res chain seq x y z
N MET A 1 -37.01 -3.02 8.76
CA MET A 1 -35.98 -2.16 9.38
C MET A 1 -35.80 -0.95 8.49
N ALA A 2 -35.85 0.26 9.05
CA ALA A 2 -35.79 1.50 8.29
C ALA A 2 -34.46 1.60 7.55
N ASN A 3 -34.51 1.96 6.26
CA ASN A 3 -33.34 2.22 5.44
C ASN A 3 -32.77 3.57 5.89
N ARG A 4 -31.88 3.55 6.88
CA ARG A 4 -31.27 4.77 7.43
C ARG A 4 -30.21 5.27 6.46
N ALA A 5 -30.27 6.55 6.12
CA ALA A 5 -29.22 7.22 5.38
C ALA A 5 -28.08 7.57 6.34
N PHE A 6 -26.85 7.47 5.84
CA PHE A 6 -25.64 7.87 6.54
C PHE A 6 -24.91 8.94 5.72
N ASN A 7 -24.13 9.78 6.39
CA ASN A 7 -23.37 10.86 5.76
C ASN A 7 -21.87 10.59 5.83
N VAL A 8 -21.11 11.24 4.94
CA VAL A 8 -19.65 11.29 5.03
C VAL A 8 -19.26 11.88 6.39
N GLY A 9 -18.32 11.22 7.07
CA GLY A 9 -17.87 11.55 8.41
C GLY A 9 -18.62 10.82 9.54
N ASP A 10 -19.74 10.16 9.26
CA ASP A 10 -20.45 9.39 10.28
C ASP A 10 -19.61 8.18 10.73
N VAL A 11 -19.45 8.04 12.05
CA VAL A 11 -18.82 6.87 12.66
C VAL A 11 -19.85 5.76 12.76
N VAL A 12 -19.51 4.61 12.21
CA VAL A 12 -20.40 3.46 12.09
C VAL A 12 -19.71 2.17 12.56
N LEU A 13 -20.53 1.22 12.97
CA LEU A 13 -20.13 -0.15 13.21
C LEU A 13 -20.61 -0.98 12.02
N ALA A 14 -19.67 -1.45 11.21
CA ALA A 14 -19.98 -2.25 10.02
C ALA A 14 -19.88 -3.74 10.33
N LYS A 15 -20.86 -4.51 9.86
CA LYS A 15 -20.90 -5.96 10.02
C LYS A 15 -20.46 -6.66 8.74
N MET A 16 -19.24 -7.21 8.76
CA MET A 16 -18.70 -8.02 7.67
C MET A 16 -18.94 -9.51 7.92
N LYS A 17 -19.06 -10.30 6.85
CA LYS A 17 -19.18 -11.75 6.95
C LYS A 17 -17.86 -12.34 7.47
N GLY A 18 -17.93 -13.09 8.57
CA GLY A 18 -16.75 -13.75 9.17
C GLY A 18 -15.97 -12.93 10.20
N TYR A 19 -16.26 -11.62 10.33
CA TYR A 19 -15.59 -10.72 11.27
C TYR A 19 -16.58 -10.19 12.32
N PRO A 20 -16.12 -9.84 13.53
CA PRO A 20 -16.96 -9.11 14.47
C PRO A 20 -17.31 -7.73 13.90
N PRO A 21 -18.44 -7.12 14.31
CA PRO A 21 -18.75 -5.75 13.92
C PRO A 21 -17.60 -4.80 14.26
N TRP A 22 -17.14 -4.04 13.27
CA TRP A 22 -15.89 -3.28 13.35
C TRP A 22 -16.13 -1.78 13.15
N PRO A 23 -15.51 -0.90 13.94
CA PRO A 23 -15.71 0.54 13.82
C PRO A 23 -15.03 1.08 12.57
N GLY A 24 -15.75 1.90 11.82
CA GLY A 24 -15.26 2.60 10.65
C GLY A 24 -15.92 3.97 10.53
N ILE A 25 -15.40 4.77 9.61
CA ILE A 25 -15.94 6.08 9.25
C ILE A 25 -16.37 6.03 7.80
N ILE A 26 -17.53 6.62 7.50
CA ILE A 26 -17.98 6.75 6.12
C ILE A 26 -17.18 7.85 5.45
N ILE A 27 -16.60 7.55 4.30
CA ILE A 27 -15.78 8.50 3.56
C ILE A 27 -16.36 8.80 2.19
N ASP A 28 -15.95 9.94 1.64
CA ASP A 28 -16.22 10.29 0.27
C ASP A 28 -15.30 9.51 -0.68
N ASP A 29 -15.79 9.21 -1.89
CA ASP A 29 -15.01 8.53 -2.93
C ASP A 29 -13.75 9.32 -3.34
N GLU A 30 -13.71 10.65 -3.14
CA GLU A 30 -12.52 11.47 -3.42
C GLU A 30 -11.33 11.14 -2.51
N HIS A 31 -11.57 10.60 -1.31
CA HIS A 31 -10.52 10.24 -0.34
C HIS A 31 -10.20 8.74 -0.34
N VAL A 32 -10.66 8.01 -1.36
CA VAL A 32 -10.36 6.60 -1.58
C VAL A 32 -9.27 6.49 -2.66
N PRO A 33 -8.17 5.74 -2.42
CA PRO A 33 -7.19 5.48 -3.46
C PRO A 33 -7.82 4.95 -4.76
N GLN A 34 -7.34 5.42 -5.90
CA GLN A 34 -7.87 5.05 -7.22
C GLN A 34 -7.88 3.53 -7.46
N ALA A 35 -6.85 2.81 -7.01
CA ALA A 35 -6.77 1.36 -7.09
C ALA A 35 -7.99 0.69 -6.42
N VAL A 36 -8.30 1.11 -5.19
CA VAL A 36 -9.46 0.62 -4.43
C VAL A 36 -10.75 1.01 -5.14
N ARG A 37 -10.88 2.24 -5.64
CA ARG A 37 -12.08 2.67 -6.38
C ARG A 37 -12.36 1.82 -7.62
N LYS A 38 -11.32 1.39 -8.34
CA LYS A 38 -11.44 0.53 -9.53
C LYS A 38 -12.01 -0.85 -9.20
N GLU A 39 -11.78 -1.35 -7.98
CA GLU A 39 -12.30 -2.64 -7.51
C GLU A 39 -13.77 -2.59 -7.05
N ARG A 40 -14.34 -1.38 -6.94
CA ARG A 40 -15.72 -1.22 -6.46
C ARG A 40 -16.72 -1.99 -7.35
N PRO A 41 -17.59 -2.84 -6.77
CA PRO A 41 -18.61 -3.55 -7.53
C PRO A 41 -19.57 -2.62 -8.28
N VAL A 42 -19.54 -2.66 -9.61
CA VAL A 42 -20.33 -1.78 -10.51
C VAL A 42 -21.85 -1.96 -10.34
N SER A 43 -22.30 -3.14 -9.92
CA SER A 43 -23.72 -3.51 -9.84
C SER A 43 -24.42 -3.10 -8.54
N LYS A 44 -23.68 -2.58 -7.55
CA LYS A 44 -24.19 -2.38 -6.19
C LYS A 44 -24.33 -0.88 -5.88
N HIS A 45 -25.42 -0.30 -6.36
CA HIS A 45 -25.78 1.10 -6.09
C HIS A 45 -26.23 1.32 -4.63
N GLY A 46 -25.96 2.51 -4.10
CA GLY A 46 -26.37 2.90 -2.73
C GLY A 46 -25.52 2.26 -1.62
N TRP A 47 -24.31 1.81 -1.96
CA TRP A 47 -23.31 1.35 -1.02
C TRP A 47 -22.52 2.53 -0.47
N TYR A 48 -22.14 2.44 0.81
CA TYR A 48 -21.25 3.41 1.45
C TYR A 48 -19.84 2.87 1.45
N THR A 49 -18.86 3.74 1.18
CA THR A 49 -17.45 3.42 1.36
C THR A 49 -17.06 3.70 2.81
N ILE A 50 -16.51 2.68 3.46
CA ILE A 50 -16.15 2.72 4.89
C ILE A 50 -14.65 2.54 4.98
N ARG A 51 -14.00 3.43 5.76
CA ARG A 51 -12.60 3.28 6.16
C ARG A 51 -12.55 2.73 7.58
N PHE A 52 -11.95 1.56 7.78
CA PHE A 52 -11.84 0.90 9.07
C PHE A 52 -10.66 1.41 9.89
N MET A 53 -10.88 1.55 11.20
CA MET A 53 -9.83 1.91 12.15
C MET A 53 -9.20 0.63 12.74
N PRO A 54 -7.91 0.60 13.09
CA PRO A 54 -6.89 1.63 12.87
C PRO A 54 -6.18 1.53 11.51
N LYS A 55 -6.44 0.47 10.72
CA LYS A 55 -5.60 0.08 9.58
C LYS A 55 -5.85 0.90 8.31
N ALA A 56 -6.93 1.68 8.27
CA ALA A 56 -7.38 2.46 7.11
C ALA A 56 -7.83 1.63 5.90
N ASP A 57 -8.22 0.37 6.14
CA ASP A 57 -8.74 -0.54 5.10
C ASP A 57 -10.12 -0.07 4.63
N TYR A 58 -10.43 -0.33 3.36
CA TYR A 58 -11.68 0.10 2.75
C TYR A 58 -12.64 -1.06 2.55
N HIS A 59 -13.93 -0.78 2.72
CA HIS A 59 -14.97 -1.72 2.38
C HIS A 59 -16.23 -1.00 1.91
N TRP A 60 -16.95 -1.61 0.97
CA TRP A 60 -18.25 -1.13 0.54
C TRP A 60 -19.35 -1.94 1.20
N SER A 61 -20.21 -1.27 1.97
CA SER A 61 -21.33 -1.96 2.64
C SER A 61 -22.67 -1.35 2.32
N SER A 62 -23.69 -2.19 2.41
CA SER A 62 -25.07 -1.76 2.30
C SER A 62 -25.52 -1.08 3.61
N PRO A 63 -26.54 -0.18 3.56
CA PRO A 63 -27.08 0.44 4.76
C PRO A 63 -27.59 -0.55 5.82
N LYS A 64 -27.89 -1.81 5.44
CA LYS A 64 -28.40 -2.85 6.34
C LYS A 64 -27.32 -3.44 7.24
N ASP A 65 -26.06 -3.34 6.79
CA ASP A 65 -24.90 -3.90 7.47
C ASP A 65 -24.20 -2.84 8.32
N LEU A 66 -24.79 -1.64 8.42
CA LEU A 66 -24.27 -0.50 9.16
C LEU A 66 -25.16 -0.12 10.31
N VAL A 67 -24.52 0.17 11.44
CA VAL A 67 -25.15 0.69 12.65
C VAL A 67 -24.41 1.96 13.05
N PRO A 68 -25.09 3.08 13.36
CA PRO A 68 -24.40 4.26 13.87
C PRO A 68 -23.71 3.93 15.19
N LEU A 69 -22.45 4.34 15.33
CA LEU A 69 -21.67 4.10 16.53
C LEU A 69 -21.60 5.39 17.33
N SER A 70 -22.37 5.46 18.42
CA SER A 70 -22.38 6.65 19.28
C SER A 70 -21.19 6.67 20.24
N ARG A 71 -20.86 7.85 20.78
CA ARG A 71 -19.83 7.98 21.82
C ARG A 71 -20.15 7.15 23.07
N GLU A 72 -21.43 7.02 23.40
CA GLU A 72 -21.89 6.20 24.53
C GLU A 72 -21.63 4.71 24.28
N ASP A 73 -21.89 4.22 23.05
CA ASP A 73 -21.60 2.84 22.67
C ASP A 73 -20.10 2.53 22.70
N ILE A 74 -19.27 3.51 22.29
CA ILE A 74 -17.82 3.41 22.34
C ILE A 74 -17.34 3.31 23.79
N ASP A 75 -17.78 4.24 24.64
CA ASP A 75 -17.40 4.25 26.06
C ASP A 75 -17.88 2.98 26.78
N ALA A 76 -19.09 2.49 26.46
CA ALA A 76 -19.61 1.24 26.98
C ALA A 76 -18.78 0.01 26.53
N PHE A 77 -18.28 0.01 25.29
CA PHE A 77 -17.37 -1.02 24.82
C PHE A 77 -16.02 -0.94 25.55
N LEU A 78 -15.45 0.25 25.68
CA LEU A 78 -14.16 0.48 26.33
C LEU A 78 -14.18 0.24 27.85
N ALA A 79 -15.34 0.36 28.50
CA ALA A 79 -15.51 0.03 29.91
C ALA A 79 -15.49 -1.49 30.20
N ARG A 80 -15.63 -2.35 29.17
CA ARG A 80 -15.58 -3.80 29.33
C ARG A 80 -14.18 -4.28 29.73
N PRO A 81 -14.07 -5.36 30.52
CA PRO A 81 -12.78 -5.88 30.97
C PRO A 81 -11.86 -6.22 29.79
N SER A 82 -10.58 -5.84 29.87
CA SER A 82 -9.62 -5.96 28.76
C SER A 82 -9.46 -7.40 28.24
N LYS A 83 -9.64 -8.42 29.09
CA LYS A 83 -9.56 -9.84 28.68
C LYS A 83 -10.63 -10.24 27.66
N SER A 84 -11.73 -9.48 27.54
CA SER A 84 -12.79 -9.72 26.56
C SER A 84 -12.66 -8.86 25.30
N ARG A 85 -11.64 -8.00 25.21
CA ARG A 85 -11.42 -7.10 24.07
C ARG A 85 -10.15 -7.51 23.34
N ARG A 86 -10.26 -7.80 22.04
CA ARG A 86 -9.08 -7.95 21.17
C ARG A 86 -8.35 -6.61 21.12
N ALA A 87 -7.01 -6.62 21.19
CA ALA A 87 -6.20 -5.40 21.27
C ALA A 87 -6.46 -4.44 20.09
N ASP A 88 -6.56 -4.97 18.87
CA ASP A 88 -6.83 -4.16 17.68
C ASP A 88 -8.21 -3.55 17.66
N LEU A 89 -9.20 -4.31 18.15
CA LEU A 89 -10.57 -3.81 18.26
C LEU A 89 -10.65 -2.70 19.31
N ALA A 90 -9.95 -2.84 20.45
CA ALA A 90 -9.88 -1.77 21.44
C ALA A 90 -9.28 -0.49 20.86
N LYS A 91 -8.15 -0.58 20.14
CA LYS A 91 -7.53 0.56 19.44
C LYS A 91 -8.48 1.20 18.43
N ALA A 92 -9.20 0.38 17.67
CA ALA A 92 -10.16 0.87 16.69
C ALA A 92 -11.27 1.71 17.35
N TYR A 93 -11.77 1.26 18.51
CA TYR A 93 -12.77 2.01 19.29
C TYR A 93 -12.18 3.26 19.96
N GLU A 94 -10.91 3.25 20.36
CA GLU A 94 -10.22 4.44 20.88
C GLU A 94 -10.13 5.54 19.80
N ILE A 95 -9.73 5.19 18.58
CA ILE A 95 -9.70 6.14 17.45
C ILE A 95 -11.12 6.59 17.09
N ALA A 96 -12.10 5.68 17.13
CA ALA A 96 -13.49 6.00 16.82
C ALA A 96 -14.11 7.06 17.74
N LYS A 97 -13.53 7.29 18.93
CA LYS A 97 -13.99 8.32 19.87
C LYS A 97 -13.78 9.74 19.34
N ASP A 98 -12.66 9.96 18.66
CA ASP A 98 -12.32 11.22 18.00
C ASP A 98 -11.53 10.96 16.71
N PRO A 99 -12.21 10.54 15.62
CA PRO A 99 -11.55 10.10 14.40
C PRO A 99 -11.11 11.24 13.50
N ALA A 100 -11.43 12.51 13.81
CA ALA A 100 -11.24 13.63 12.89
C ALA A 100 -9.77 13.82 12.47
N ALA A 101 -8.88 13.95 13.46
CA ALA A 101 -7.45 14.15 13.20
C ALA A 101 -6.81 12.93 12.53
N TRP A 102 -7.23 11.72 12.92
CA TRP A 102 -6.76 10.48 12.29
C TRP A 102 -7.23 10.38 10.83
N ASN A 103 -8.48 10.74 10.55
CA ASN A 103 -9.03 10.66 9.21
C ASN A 103 -8.39 11.69 8.26
N GLU A 104 -8.15 12.92 8.72
CA GLU A 104 -7.44 13.95 7.96
C GLU A 104 -5.99 13.53 7.63
N GLU A 105 -5.31 12.88 8.57
CA GLU A 105 -4.00 12.27 8.33
C GLU A 105 -4.06 11.22 7.21
N GLN A 106 -5.03 10.31 7.28
CA GLN A 106 -5.21 9.29 6.24
C GLN A 106 -5.56 9.91 4.88
N ASP A 107 -6.39 10.95 4.85
CA ASP A 107 -6.75 11.67 3.62
C ASP A 107 -5.51 12.33 2.99
N ARG A 108 -4.62 12.90 3.80
CA ARG A 108 -3.36 13.46 3.31
C ARG A 108 -2.43 12.39 2.73
N ILE A 109 -2.34 11.24 3.39
CA ILE A 109 -1.54 10.10 2.91
C ILE A 109 -2.07 9.59 1.56
N VAL A 110 -3.40 9.44 1.43
CA VAL A 110 -4.03 9.01 0.17
C VAL A 110 -3.74 10.02 -0.93
N LYS A 111 -3.92 11.33 -0.66
CA LYS A 111 -3.67 12.39 -1.64
C LYS A 111 -2.22 12.41 -2.11
N GLU A 112 -1.26 12.36 -1.19
CA GLU A 112 0.17 12.32 -1.53
C GLU A 112 0.51 11.09 -2.39
N HIS A 113 -0.08 9.94 -2.08
CA HIS A 113 0.10 8.71 -2.86
C HIS A 113 -0.53 8.78 -4.25
N GLU A 114 -1.71 9.38 -4.39
CA GLU A 114 -2.35 9.55 -5.70
C GLU A 114 -1.62 10.56 -6.58
N GLU A 115 -1.13 11.66 -5.99
CA GLU A 115 -0.28 12.63 -6.68
C GLU A 115 1.01 11.95 -7.19
N ASP A 116 1.64 11.09 -6.37
CA ASP A 116 2.81 10.29 -6.76
C ASP A 116 2.52 9.35 -7.94
N ILE A 117 1.39 8.62 -7.91
CA ILE A 117 1.00 7.73 -9.00
C ILE A 117 0.71 8.51 -10.29
N GLN A 118 -0.01 9.64 -10.18
CA GLN A 118 -0.42 10.43 -11.34
C GLN A 118 0.79 11.04 -12.06
N GLU A 119 1.76 11.58 -11.29
CA GLU A 119 2.97 12.22 -11.80
C GLU A 119 4.00 11.21 -12.35
N HIS A 120 3.99 9.95 -11.89
CA HIS A 120 5.08 8.99 -12.19
C HIS A 120 4.69 7.71 -12.93
N GLY A 121 3.40 7.47 -13.21
CA GLY A 121 2.95 6.36 -14.07
C GLY A 121 2.87 4.98 -13.39
N GLU A 122 2.02 4.12 -13.95
CA GLU A 122 1.42 2.90 -13.37
C GLU A 122 2.41 1.76 -13.01
N GLU A 123 3.73 1.91 -13.20
CA GLU A 123 4.71 0.82 -12.99
C GLU A 123 4.89 0.39 -11.51
N GLN A 124 4.23 1.04 -10.56
CA GLN A 124 4.24 0.65 -9.14
C GLN A 124 3.09 -0.30 -8.76
N GLU A 125 2.19 -0.67 -9.68
CA GLU A 125 0.99 -1.46 -9.34
C GLU A 125 1.29 -2.94 -9.02
N SER A 126 2.46 -3.48 -9.38
CA SER A 126 2.70 -4.93 -9.29
C SER A 126 3.45 -5.44 -8.06
N ASP A 127 3.88 -4.59 -7.12
CA ASP A 127 4.77 -5.03 -6.01
C ASP A 127 4.17 -4.82 -4.61
N VAL A 128 3.12 -4.01 -4.48
CA VAL A 128 2.31 -3.94 -3.25
C VAL A 128 1.10 -4.87 -3.27
N ALA A 129 0.87 -5.56 -4.40
CA ALA A 129 -0.19 -6.56 -4.58
C ALA A 129 0.36 -7.99 -4.79
N ALA A 130 1.68 -8.19 -4.69
CA ALA A 130 2.35 -9.47 -4.98
C ALA A 130 3.45 -9.83 -3.97
N GLY A 131 3.10 -9.85 -2.69
CA GLY A 131 3.81 -10.62 -1.66
C GLY A 131 2.73 -11.28 -0.78
N GLU A 132 2.68 -12.59 -0.59
CA GLU A 132 3.59 -13.69 -0.87
C GLU A 132 2.71 -14.92 -1.17
N GLU A 133 2.86 -15.53 -2.35
CA GLU A 133 2.56 -16.96 -2.48
C GLU A 133 3.81 -17.69 -1.96
N GLU A 134 3.86 -17.96 -0.65
CA GLU A 134 4.71 -19.03 -0.14
C GLU A 134 3.96 -20.36 -0.20
N ASP A 135 4.35 -21.08 -1.23
CA ASP A 135 4.29 -22.52 -1.47
C ASP A 135 4.60 -23.32 -0.18
N ASP A 136 3.57 -23.86 0.48
CA ASP A 136 3.73 -25.02 1.38
C ASP A 136 3.27 -26.27 0.59
N ALA A 137 4.17 -26.75 -0.27
CA ALA A 137 4.04 -28.04 -0.93
C ALA A 137 5.02 -29.04 -0.29
N ASP A 138 4.58 -29.65 0.81
CA ASP A 138 5.24 -30.83 1.39
C ASP A 138 5.32 -31.95 0.34
N GLU A 139 6.53 -32.45 0.15
CA GLU A 139 6.94 -33.29 -0.96
C GLU A 139 6.81 -34.79 -0.60
N ARG A 140 6.14 -35.55 -1.49
CA ARG A 140 6.40 -36.96 -1.91
C ARG A 140 5.58 -38.11 -1.30
N PRO A 141 5.55 -39.29 -1.98
CA PRO A 141 5.33 -39.53 -3.41
C PRO A 141 4.41 -40.75 -3.68
N GLY A 142 3.89 -40.89 -4.92
CA GLY A 142 3.72 -42.24 -5.49
C GLY A 142 2.59 -42.47 -6.50
N ALA A 143 2.99 -43.07 -7.62
CA ALA A 143 2.23 -43.92 -8.53
C ALA A 143 1.39 -43.27 -9.66
N ALA A 144 2.12 -43.01 -10.74
CA ALA A 144 1.71 -43.01 -12.14
C ALA A 144 0.53 -43.93 -12.54
N ARG A 145 -0.34 -43.46 -13.46
CA ARG A 145 -0.39 -43.92 -14.87
C ARG A 145 -1.64 -43.46 -15.68
N LYS A 146 -1.33 -43.02 -16.91
CA LYS A 146 -2.04 -43.22 -18.21
C LYS A 146 -3.20 -42.30 -18.66
N ARG A 147 -2.86 -41.57 -19.74
CA ARG A 147 -3.66 -41.00 -20.85
C ARG A 147 -4.77 -41.91 -21.40
N SER A 148 -5.89 -41.32 -21.86
CA SER A 148 -6.42 -41.32 -23.27
C SER A 148 -7.96 -41.10 -23.31
N SER A 149 -8.43 -40.11 -24.09
CA SER A 149 -9.85 -39.79 -24.46
C SER A 149 -10.47 -40.83 -25.44
N PRO A 150 -11.67 -40.65 -26.10
CA PRO A 150 -12.81 -39.72 -25.95
C PRO A 150 -14.25 -40.35 -26.09
N GLN A 151 -15.29 -39.51 -25.94
CA GLN A 151 -16.56 -39.44 -26.74
C GLN A 151 -17.93 -39.69 -26.05
N ALA A 152 -18.87 -38.78 -26.41
CA ALA A 152 -20.36 -38.83 -26.41
C ALA A 152 -21.13 -38.04 -25.33
N ALA A 153 -21.91 -37.06 -25.79
CA ALA A 153 -22.83 -36.15 -25.06
C ALA A 153 -24.30 -36.46 -25.48
N PRO A 154 -25.37 -35.69 -25.13
CA PRO A 154 -25.70 -34.76 -24.01
C PRO A 154 -27.13 -35.10 -23.46
N PRO A 155 -28.01 -34.20 -22.93
CA PRO A 155 -27.88 -32.86 -22.30
C PRO A 155 -28.60 -32.74 -20.92
N SER A 156 -28.26 -31.73 -20.10
CA SER A 156 -29.20 -30.69 -19.60
C SER A 156 -28.65 -29.91 -18.39
N LYS A 157 -28.90 -28.58 -18.42
CA LYS A 157 -28.79 -27.55 -17.35
C LYS A 157 -27.40 -26.97 -17.00
N ARG A 158 -27.04 -26.00 -17.85
CA ARG A 158 -26.18 -24.82 -17.60
C ARG A 158 -26.43 -24.22 -16.20
N THR A 159 -25.46 -24.31 -15.30
CA THR A 159 -24.43 -23.30 -14.96
C THR A 159 -24.95 -21.92 -14.55
N ARG A 160 -24.81 -21.63 -13.25
CA ARG A 160 -24.55 -20.29 -12.73
C ARG A 160 -23.53 -20.42 -11.61
N SER A 161 -22.26 -20.24 -11.97
CA SER A 161 -21.14 -20.09 -11.07
C SER A 161 -21.33 -18.84 -10.22
N GLU A 162 -21.14 -18.99 -8.91
CA GLU A 162 -21.06 -17.92 -7.92
C GLU A 162 -19.85 -17.03 -8.22
N PRO A 163 -19.93 -15.69 -8.05
CA PRO A 163 -18.76 -14.84 -8.02
C PRO A 163 -18.11 -14.97 -6.65
N THR A 164 -16.89 -15.51 -6.63
CA THR A 164 -15.94 -15.39 -5.53
C THR A 164 -15.73 -13.90 -5.27
N GLU A 165 -16.24 -13.40 -4.14
CA GLU A 165 -15.96 -12.04 -3.67
C GLU A 165 -14.51 -12.02 -3.18
N THR A 166 -13.63 -11.45 -4.00
CA THR A 166 -12.23 -11.17 -3.66
C THR A 166 -12.22 -10.18 -2.51
N HIS A 167 -11.79 -10.65 -1.34
CA HIS A 167 -11.48 -9.80 -0.20
C HIS A 167 -10.12 -9.16 -0.45
N THR A 168 -10.11 -7.88 -0.84
CA THR A 168 -8.87 -7.08 -0.85
C THR A 168 -8.57 -6.69 0.60
N GLU A 169 -7.94 -7.60 1.33
CA GLU A 169 -7.41 -7.38 2.67
C GLU A 169 -6.06 -6.65 2.51
N LEU A 170 -6.10 -5.31 2.44
CA LEU A 170 -4.90 -4.50 2.62
C LEU A 170 -4.51 -4.54 4.09
N GLN A 171 -3.73 -5.54 4.49
CA GLN A 171 -3.09 -5.49 5.80
C GLN A 171 -1.92 -4.51 5.74
N PRO A 172 -1.81 -3.53 6.66
CA PRO A 172 -0.55 -3.28 7.33
C PRO A 172 -0.36 -4.44 8.30
N ASP A 173 0.59 -5.31 8.01
CA ASP A 173 1.03 -6.32 8.95
C ASP A 173 1.51 -5.61 10.22
N LYS A 174 0.98 -6.05 11.36
CA LYS A 174 1.33 -5.47 12.66
C LYS A 174 2.58 -6.14 13.19
N GLU A 175 3.67 -5.96 12.46
CA GLU A 175 5.03 -6.07 12.97
C GLU A 175 5.91 -4.86 12.60
N HIS A 176 5.42 -3.87 11.86
CA HIS A 176 6.14 -2.61 11.57
C HIS A 176 5.30 -1.35 11.79
N ALA A 177 4.67 -1.27 12.97
CA ALA A 177 4.53 0.01 13.67
C ALA A 177 5.66 0.19 14.69
N GLU A 178 6.80 -0.49 14.48
CA GLU A 178 8.07 0.06 14.91
C GLU A 178 8.25 1.38 14.16
N GLU A 179 8.79 2.39 14.82
CA GLU A 179 9.23 3.62 14.18
C GLU A 179 9.89 3.24 12.85
N ILE A 180 9.28 3.58 11.70
CA ILE A 180 10.02 3.52 10.44
C ILE A 180 11.26 4.33 10.73
N ASP A 181 12.41 3.64 10.79
CA ASP A 181 13.65 4.23 11.23
C ASP A 181 13.80 5.57 10.50
N PRO A 182 14.04 6.69 11.22
CA PRO A 182 14.06 8.00 10.62
C PRO A 182 15.00 8.07 9.41
N ALA A 183 16.01 7.19 9.31
CA ALA A 183 16.84 7.07 8.11
C ALA A 183 16.07 6.42 6.94
N THR A 184 15.35 5.31 7.13
CA THR A 184 14.51 4.68 6.08
C THR A 184 13.48 5.67 5.49
N ARG A 185 12.85 6.49 6.34
CA ARG A 185 11.92 7.53 5.87
C ARG A 185 12.63 8.59 5.02
N ARG A 186 13.81 9.04 5.44
CA ARG A 186 14.63 10.01 4.68
C ARG A 186 15.06 9.45 3.33
N VAL A 187 15.50 8.19 3.28
CA VAL A 187 15.89 7.53 2.02
C VAL A 187 14.72 7.43 1.05
N ARG A 188 13.53 7.11 1.55
CA ARG A 188 12.31 7.10 0.73
C ARG A 188 11.99 8.49 0.19
N GLU A 189 12.10 9.54 1.00
CA GLU A 189 11.92 10.93 0.57
C GLU A 189 12.96 11.32 -0.50
N TRP A 190 14.24 10.99 -0.31
CA TRP A 190 15.29 11.26 -1.29
C TRP A 190 15.02 10.54 -2.61
N ARG A 191 14.65 9.26 -2.55
CA ARG A 191 14.24 8.51 -3.74
C ARG A 191 13.15 9.25 -4.50
N HIS A 192 12.08 9.65 -3.81
CA HIS A 192 10.94 10.32 -4.44
C HIS A 192 11.36 11.65 -5.05
N ARG A 193 12.14 12.46 -4.31
CA ARG A 193 12.63 13.76 -4.80
C ARG A 193 13.52 13.63 -6.05
N LEU A 194 14.43 12.65 -6.05
CA LEU A 194 15.30 12.36 -7.19
C LEU A 194 14.52 11.82 -8.39
N GLN A 195 13.56 10.92 -8.14
CA GLN A 195 12.68 10.41 -9.19
C GLN A 195 11.85 11.54 -9.80
N ARG A 196 11.31 12.45 -8.98
CA ARG A 196 10.55 13.61 -9.45
C ARG A 196 11.37 14.57 -10.30
N ALA A 197 12.59 14.87 -9.86
CA ALA A 197 13.43 15.84 -10.55
C ALA A 197 14.01 15.34 -11.88
N PHE A 198 14.34 14.06 -11.98
CA PHE A 198 15.08 13.51 -13.13
C PHE A 198 14.29 12.52 -13.98
N LEU A 199 13.24 11.90 -13.44
CA LEU A 199 12.49 10.80 -14.05
C LEU A 199 10.97 11.08 -14.06
N SER A 200 10.58 12.36 -14.19
CA SER A 200 9.19 12.76 -14.35
C SER A 200 8.57 12.14 -15.61
N LYS A 201 7.25 11.91 -15.60
CA LYS A 201 6.54 11.29 -16.72
C LYS A 201 6.55 12.17 -17.98
N GLU A 202 6.64 13.48 -17.80
CA GLU A 202 6.75 14.47 -18.87
C GLU A 202 8.15 14.48 -19.51
N GLY A 203 9.14 13.85 -18.86
CA GLY A 203 10.54 13.81 -19.31
C GLY A 203 11.23 15.18 -19.27
N VAL A 204 10.62 16.18 -18.62
CA VAL A 204 11.16 17.53 -18.50
C VAL A 204 11.97 17.62 -17.22
N ILE A 205 13.27 17.89 -17.36
CA ILE A 205 14.20 18.15 -16.26
C ILE A 205 14.44 19.67 -16.21
N TYR A 206 14.08 20.32 -15.11
CA TYR A 206 14.15 21.77 -15.00
C TYR A 206 15.54 22.26 -14.58
N ALA A 207 16.22 23.02 -15.44
CA ALA A 207 17.54 23.57 -15.16
C ALA A 207 17.58 24.49 -13.91
N SER A 208 16.44 25.11 -13.56
CA SER A 208 16.28 25.93 -12.35
C SER A 208 16.43 25.15 -11.06
N ASP A 209 16.15 23.84 -11.10
CA ASP A 209 16.08 23.01 -9.91
C ASP A 209 17.40 22.26 -9.67
N MET A 210 18.38 22.41 -10.57
CA MET A 210 19.65 21.68 -10.51
C MET A 210 20.45 21.99 -9.24
N ASP A 211 20.48 23.24 -8.77
CA ASP A 211 21.15 23.59 -7.51
C ASP A 211 20.49 22.88 -6.30
N ALA A 212 19.15 22.73 -6.31
CA ALA A 212 18.44 22.00 -5.28
C ALA A 212 18.67 20.49 -5.36
N GLN A 213 18.82 19.95 -6.58
CA GLN A 213 19.18 18.54 -6.78
C GLN A 213 20.63 18.25 -6.40
N ASP A 214 21.55 19.18 -6.63
CA ASP A 214 22.93 19.05 -6.17
C ASP A 214 23.03 18.96 -4.65
N ALA A 215 22.30 19.83 -3.94
CA ALA A 215 22.20 19.77 -2.49
C ALA A 215 21.60 18.44 -2.00
N LEU A 216 20.62 17.90 -2.73
CA LEU A 216 20.03 16.59 -2.44
C LEU A 216 21.05 15.46 -2.65
N PHE A 217 21.73 15.41 -3.80
CA PHE A 217 22.77 14.42 -4.06
C PHE A 217 23.87 14.47 -3.01
N LYS A 218 24.32 15.66 -2.59
CA LYS A 218 25.31 15.81 -1.50
C LYS A 218 24.82 15.20 -0.19
N THR A 219 23.54 15.35 0.11
CA THR A 219 22.93 14.77 1.31
C THR A 219 22.87 13.24 1.22
N VAL A 220 22.53 12.70 0.04
CA VAL A 220 22.49 11.26 -0.21
C VAL A 220 23.90 10.65 -0.17
N GLU A 221 24.89 11.34 -0.72
CA GLU A 221 26.31 10.94 -0.72
C GLU A 221 26.91 10.95 0.68
N ALA A 222 26.50 11.89 1.53
CA ALA A 222 26.94 11.95 2.93
C ALA A 222 26.34 10.84 3.80
N CYS A 223 25.33 10.11 3.31
CA CYS A 223 24.75 8.96 4.00
C CYS A 223 25.57 7.70 3.67
N ASP A 224 26.61 7.48 4.46
CA ASP A 224 27.54 6.36 4.29
C ASP A 224 27.04 5.03 4.90
N ASP A 225 26.00 5.09 5.74
CA ASP A 225 25.51 4.06 6.66
C ASP A 225 24.20 3.39 6.22
N MET A 226 23.85 3.46 4.93
CA MET A 226 22.60 2.90 4.45
C MET A 226 22.63 1.36 4.48
N THR A 227 21.61 0.77 5.12
CA THR A 227 21.52 -0.69 5.27
C THR A 227 21.01 -1.36 4.00
N VAL A 228 21.33 -2.64 3.85
CA VAL A 228 20.89 -3.47 2.71
C VAL A 228 19.37 -3.56 2.66
N ASP A 229 18.70 -3.65 3.81
CA ASP A 229 17.24 -3.67 3.90
C ASP A 229 16.61 -2.35 3.48
N GLN A 230 17.22 -1.21 3.81
CA GLN A 230 16.79 0.11 3.34
C GLN A 230 16.93 0.24 1.82
N LEU A 231 18.04 -0.27 1.25
CA LEU A 231 18.24 -0.27 -0.20
C LEU A 231 17.21 -1.14 -0.93
N ARG A 232 16.93 -2.34 -0.41
CA ARG A 232 15.96 -3.29 -0.97
C ARG A 232 14.53 -2.75 -0.88
N SER A 233 14.13 -2.25 0.29
CA SER A 233 12.78 -1.74 0.54
C SER A 233 12.48 -0.45 -0.22
N THR A 234 13.38 0.53 -0.17
CA THR A 234 13.13 1.83 -0.82
C THR A 234 13.31 1.74 -2.32
N LYS A 235 14.20 0.87 -2.84
CA LYS A 235 14.54 0.78 -4.28
C LYS A 235 15.17 2.06 -4.83
N ILE A 236 15.84 2.87 -3.99
CA ILE A 236 16.55 4.09 -4.42
C ILE A 236 17.66 3.80 -5.45
N GLY A 237 18.32 2.63 -5.36
CA GLY A 237 19.32 2.20 -6.34
C GLY A 237 18.78 2.07 -7.77
N LYS A 238 17.50 1.69 -7.94
CA LYS A 238 16.86 1.65 -9.27
C LYS A 238 16.71 3.06 -9.85
N VAL A 239 16.38 4.05 -9.02
CA VAL A 239 16.29 5.46 -9.43
C VAL A 239 17.66 5.97 -9.87
N MET A 240 18.72 5.73 -9.07
CA MET A 240 20.08 6.12 -9.45
C MET A 240 20.55 5.48 -10.77
N LYS A 241 20.24 4.20 -10.99
CA LYS A 241 20.53 3.52 -12.26
C LYS A 241 19.83 4.20 -13.44
N ARG A 242 18.55 4.57 -13.29
CA ARG A 242 17.80 5.27 -14.35
C ARG A 242 18.37 6.67 -14.61
N ILE A 243 18.74 7.41 -13.56
CA ILE A 243 19.38 8.74 -13.69
C ILE A 243 20.70 8.63 -14.45
N HIS A 244 21.55 7.67 -14.09
CA HIS A 244 22.81 7.41 -14.78
C HIS A 244 22.63 7.11 -16.27
N LEU A 245 21.53 6.45 -16.64
CA LEU A 245 21.20 6.09 -18.02
C LEU A 245 20.47 7.19 -18.81
N LEU A 246 20.22 8.36 -18.20
CA LEU A 246 19.59 9.46 -18.91
C LEU A 246 20.49 9.94 -20.08
N PRO A 247 19.90 10.17 -21.27
CA PRO A 247 20.67 10.60 -22.44
C PRO A 247 21.20 12.04 -22.27
N GLU A 248 20.43 12.90 -21.61
CA GLU A 248 20.75 14.30 -21.39
C GLU A 248 20.20 14.75 -20.03
N VAL A 249 21.02 15.50 -19.28
CA VAL A 249 20.64 16.12 -18.01
C VAL A 249 21.10 17.59 -18.06
N PRO A 250 20.23 18.57 -17.80
CA PRO A 250 20.62 19.97 -17.76
C PRO A 250 21.71 20.23 -16.73
N ARG A 251 22.72 21.04 -17.09
CA ARG A 251 23.86 21.41 -16.22
C ARG A 251 24.63 20.20 -15.65
N ASP A 252 24.58 19.05 -16.31
CA ASP A 252 25.34 17.86 -15.90
C ASP A 252 26.86 18.07 -15.97
N ASP A 253 27.33 18.95 -16.86
CA ASP A 253 28.75 19.32 -16.93
C ASP A 253 29.25 20.06 -15.67
N GLU A 254 28.35 20.67 -14.90
CA GLU A 254 28.66 21.44 -13.68
C GLU A 254 28.51 20.57 -12.42
N PHE A 255 27.45 19.75 -12.36
CA PHE A 255 27.09 19.00 -11.15
C PHE A 255 27.34 17.50 -11.23
N HIS A 256 27.65 16.97 -12.42
CA HIS A 256 27.99 15.58 -12.67
C HIS A 256 26.95 14.57 -12.15
N PHE A 257 25.66 14.88 -12.28
CA PHE A 257 24.56 14.05 -11.75
C PHE A 257 24.61 12.62 -12.25
N ARG A 258 24.88 12.40 -13.54
CA ARG A 258 24.94 11.04 -14.10
C ARG A 258 26.12 10.23 -13.55
N GLU A 259 27.27 10.88 -13.35
CA GLU A 259 28.47 10.23 -12.80
C GLU A 259 28.24 9.85 -11.33
N ARG A 260 27.78 10.82 -10.53
CA ARG A 260 27.45 10.65 -9.11
C ARG A 260 26.39 9.57 -8.87
N ALA A 261 25.33 9.56 -9.68
CA ALA A 261 24.32 8.50 -9.63
C ALA A 261 24.92 7.12 -9.96
N GLY A 262 25.85 7.06 -10.90
CA GLY A 262 26.59 5.85 -11.25
C GLY A 262 27.49 5.35 -10.11
N GLU A 263 28.18 6.24 -9.40
CA GLU A 263 29.01 5.90 -8.25
C GLU A 263 28.18 5.38 -7.07
N LEU A 264 27.08 6.06 -6.73
CA LEU A 264 26.16 5.62 -5.68
C LEU A 264 25.56 4.25 -5.99
N MET A 265 25.13 4.03 -7.23
CA MET A 265 24.60 2.74 -7.67
C MET A 265 25.64 1.61 -7.55
N LYS A 266 26.88 1.86 -7.96
CA LYS A 266 27.97 0.87 -7.81
C LYS A 266 28.23 0.54 -6.34
N ARG A 267 28.33 1.56 -5.48
CA ARG A 267 28.55 1.39 -4.05
C ARG A 267 27.46 0.54 -3.40
N TRP A 268 26.20 0.83 -3.71
CA TRP A 268 25.07 0.08 -3.16
C TRP A 268 24.92 -1.31 -3.76
N SER A 269 25.26 -1.52 -5.04
CA SER A 269 25.29 -2.86 -5.65
C SER A 269 26.24 -3.78 -4.90
N VAL A 270 27.46 -3.31 -4.59
CA VAL A 270 28.45 -4.09 -3.83
C VAL A 270 27.91 -4.46 -2.44
N LEU A 271 27.21 -3.55 -1.75
CA LEU A 271 26.60 -3.86 -0.46
C LEU A 271 25.48 -4.91 -0.57
N LEU A 272 24.66 -4.84 -1.63
CA LEU A 272 23.60 -5.81 -1.88
C LEU A 272 24.16 -7.19 -2.21
N ASP A 273 25.24 -7.24 -2.99
CA ASP A 273 25.94 -8.46 -3.37
C ASP A 273 26.62 -9.11 -2.16
N GLN A 274 27.32 -8.32 -1.32
CA GLN A 274 27.98 -8.82 -0.11
C GLN A 274 26.99 -9.44 0.88
N ALA A 275 25.82 -8.82 1.08
CA ALA A 275 24.79 -9.36 1.95
C ALA A 275 24.06 -10.59 1.38
N ALA A 276 24.05 -10.75 0.04
CA ALA A 276 23.55 -11.98 -0.56
C ALA A 276 24.49 -13.16 -0.26
N GLU A 277 25.80 -12.96 -0.34
CA GLU A 277 26.81 -13.97 0.01
C GLU A 277 26.75 -14.37 1.50
N ASP A 278 26.53 -13.41 2.40
CA ASP A 278 26.41 -13.67 3.85
C ASP A 278 25.11 -14.42 4.24
N THR A 279 24.08 -14.38 3.40
CA THR A 279 22.80 -15.08 3.64
C THR A 279 22.85 -16.53 3.13
N GLU A 280 23.75 -16.85 2.20
CA GLU A 280 23.94 -18.19 1.62
C GLU A 280 25.02 -19.04 2.35
N ALA A 281 25.74 -18.47 3.31
CA ALA A 281 26.82 -19.12 4.08
C ALA A 281 26.36 -19.64 5.47
#